data_AF-A0A1X3DD20-F1
#
_entry.id   AF-A0A1X3DD20-F1
#
_cell.length_a   1.000
_cell.length_b   1.000
_cell.length_c   1.000
_cell.angle_alpha   90.00
_cell.angle_beta   90.00
_cell.angle_gamma   90.00
#
_symmetry.space_group_name_H-M   'P 1'
#
loop_
_entity.id
_entity.type
_entity.pdbx_description
1 polymer ?
#
loop_
_entity_poly.entity_id
_entity_poly.type
_entity_poly.pdbx_seq_one_letter_code
_entity_poly.pdbx_strand_id
1 'polypeptide(L)'
;MNKSLRTLTLAVLLGGSIFTAQAEGFGHLQTLSVAGRNLPLTDTSARILGNKGGTAPQLVDDITDGLGKNKIPGYKIQIMSRAYSLAHQTRAPRQGQTAWSDNRHIHRGSKLLVGIPVKGGQMDLAGAQLLGMAVISDAAVPDNFKAEDKIRPRGKQLATREAKISSGKLKIERLVLPDMASGEKSGGGVKLSASVVIDGQTAVTDVNSTFTEFDTAKGDARGFAADKRLFQ
;
A
#
# COMPACT_ATOMS: atom_id res chain seq x y z
N MET A 1 17.51 -48.99 -8.35
CA MET A 1 16.57 -48.33 -7.41
C MET A 1 17.04 -46.88 -7.24
N ASN A 2 16.47 -45.93 -8.00
CA ASN A 2 15.31 -45.09 -7.65
C ASN A 2 15.65 -44.09 -6.51
N LYS A 3 15.59 -42.75 -6.64
CA LYS A 3 14.95 -41.85 -7.61
C LYS A 3 15.69 -40.49 -7.65
N SER A 4 15.89 -39.97 -8.86
CA SER A 4 16.24 -38.57 -9.13
C SER A 4 15.11 -37.65 -8.64
N LEU A 5 15.46 -36.67 -7.79
CA LEU A 5 14.58 -35.60 -7.35
C LEU A 5 14.37 -34.64 -8.54
N ARG A 6 13.23 -34.78 -9.23
CA ARG A 6 12.82 -33.83 -10.27
C ARG A 6 12.20 -32.61 -9.60
N THR A 7 12.92 -31.50 -9.62
CA THR A 7 12.38 -30.16 -9.32
C THR A 7 11.33 -29.82 -10.37
N LEU A 8 10.06 -29.87 -10.00
CA LEU A 8 8.95 -29.51 -10.88
C LEU A 8 8.75 -27.99 -10.84
N THR A 9 9.42 -27.28 -11.74
CA THR A 9 9.19 -25.84 -11.95
C THR A 9 7.89 -25.69 -12.76
N LEU A 10 6.76 -25.53 -12.08
CA LEU A 10 5.48 -25.27 -12.74
C LEU A 10 5.40 -23.80 -13.14
N ALA A 11 5.77 -23.48 -14.38
CA ALA A 11 5.47 -22.19 -14.99
C ALA A 11 3.98 -22.16 -15.35
N VAL A 12 3.17 -21.48 -14.53
CA VAL A 12 1.77 -21.20 -14.86
C VAL A 12 1.73 -20.07 -15.88
N LEU A 13 1.46 -20.44 -17.14
CA LEU A 13 1.05 -19.52 -18.20
C LEU A 13 -0.32 -18.94 -17.83
N LEU A 14 -0.37 -17.63 -17.57
CA LEU A 14 -1.62 -16.87 -17.48
C LEU A 14 -2.21 -16.74 -18.90
N GLY A 15 -2.94 -17.78 -19.31
CA GLY A 15 -3.78 -17.77 -20.50
C GLY A 15 -5.02 -16.91 -20.26
N GLY A 16 -5.28 -16.00 -21.20
CA GLY A 16 -6.22 -14.89 -21.06
C GLY A 16 -7.66 -15.30 -20.78
N SER A 17 -8.23 -14.64 -19.78
CA SER A 17 -9.67 -14.41 -19.71
C SER A 17 -9.88 -12.94 -20.02
N ILE A 18 -10.30 -12.64 -21.25
CA ILE A 18 -10.68 -11.30 -21.69
C ILE A 18 -12.02 -11.00 -21.01
N PHE A 19 -11.97 -10.53 -19.76
CA PHE A 19 -13.09 -9.80 -19.20
C PHE A 19 -13.01 -8.41 -19.80
N THR A 20 -13.86 -8.11 -20.78
CA THR A 20 -14.27 -6.74 -21.07
C THR A 20 -15.04 -6.24 -19.86
N ALA A 21 -14.30 -5.90 -18.79
CA ALA A 21 -14.85 -5.23 -17.63
C ALA A 21 -15.38 -3.89 -18.12
N GLN A 22 -16.70 -3.71 -18.02
CA GLN A 22 -17.36 -2.43 -18.20
C GLN A 22 -16.57 -1.37 -17.40
N ALA A 23 -16.21 -0.30 -18.10
CA ALA A 23 -15.58 0.88 -17.53
C ALA A 23 -16.59 1.66 -16.68
N GLU A 24 -17.09 1.08 -15.59
CA GLU A 24 -17.39 1.89 -14.41
C GLU A 24 -16.06 2.18 -13.76
N GLY A 25 -15.56 3.41 -14.01
CA GLY A 25 -14.28 3.87 -13.52
C GLY A 25 -14.21 3.86 -11.99
N PHE A 26 -13.00 3.68 -11.45
CA PHE A 26 -12.76 4.05 -10.06
C PHE A 26 -13.09 5.54 -9.87
N GLY A 27 -13.57 5.90 -8.69
CA GLY A 27 -13.87 7.28 -8.36
C GLY A 27 -12.61 8.14 -8.19
N HIS A 28 -12.78 9.26 -7.48
CA HIS A 28 -11.69 10.15 -7.07
C HIS A 28 -11.71 10.40 -5.55
N LEU A 29 -11.83 9.31 -4.78
CA LEU A 29 -11.86 9.37 -3.32
C LEU A 29 -10.57 8.78 -2.74
N GLN A 30 -9.83 9.59 -1.99
CA GLN A 30 -8.75 9.14 -1.12
C GLN A 30 -8.82 9.94 0.17
N THR A 31 -9.14 9.29 1.28
CA THR A 31 -9.25 9.97 2.58
C THR A 31 -8.53 9.21 3.66
N LEU A 32 -7.98 9.96 4.61
CA LEU A 32 -7.55 9.47 5.91
C LEU A 32 -8.39 10.19 6.96
N SER A 33 -8.89 9.50 7.96
CA SER A 33 -9.45 10.11 9.17
C SER A 33 -8.66 9.63 10.37
N VAL A 34 -8.30 10.54 11.28
CA VAL A 34 -7.62 10.20 12.54
C VAL A 34 -8.38 10.88 13.68
N ALA A 35 -8.81 10.09 14.66
CA ALA A 35 -9.64 10.57 15.77
C ALA A 35 -10.88 11.36 15.28
N GLY A 36 -11.51 10.90 14.19
CA GLY A 36 -12.68 11.54 13.57
C GLY A 36 -12.37 12.78 12.72
N ARG A 37 -11.13 13.27 12.69
CA ARG A 37 -10.73 14.39 11.84
C ARG A 37 -10.35 13.90 10.45
N ASN A 38 -11.08 14.38 9.44
CA ASN A 38 -10.80 14.08 8.05
C ASN A 38 -9.56 14.83 7.55
N LEU A 39 -8.72 14.11 6.84
CA LEU A 39 -7.43 14.50 6.30
C LEU A 39 -7.42 14.12 4.81
N PRO A 40 -7.73 15.06 3.89
CA PRO A 40 -7.86 14.74 2.47
C PRO A 40 -6.51 14.38 1.87
N LEU A 41 -6.51 13.39 0.99
CA LEU A 41 -5.34 12.89 0.26
C LEU A 41 -5.54 13.16 -1.24
N THR A 42 -4.47 13.09 -2.01
CA THR A 42 -4.48 13.48 -3.44
C THR A 42 -3.96 12.39 -4.37
N ASP A 43 -3.39 11.33 -3.81
CA ASP A 43 -2.66 10.31 -4.54
C ASP A 43 -2.95 8.93 -3.99
N THR A 44 -3.03 7.92 -4.87
CA THR A 44 -3.02 6.50 -4.50
C THR A 44 -2.04 5.77 -5.41
N SER A 45 -1.03 5.15 -4.80
CA SER A 45 -0.08 4.26 -5.45
C SER A 45 -0.09 2.91 -4.78
N ALA A 46 0.38 1.89 -5.47
CA ALA A 46 0.51 0.56 -4.90
C ALA A 46 1.81 -0.12 -5.30
N ARG A 47 2.20 -1.11 -4.51
CA ARG A 47 3.28 -2.01 -4.89
C ARG A 47 3.00 -3.43 -4.44
N ILE A 48 3.21 -4.38 -5.33
CA ILE A 48 3.02 -5.80 -5.03
C ILE A 48 4.36 -6.46 -4.73
N LEU A 49 4.39 -7.38 -3.77
CA LEU A 49 5.58 -8.19 -3.52
C LEU A 49 5.83 -9.05 -4.76
N GLY A 50 7.00 -8.91 -5.35
CA GLY A 50 7.42 -9.69 -6.50
C GLY A 50 8.43 -10.77 -6.14
N ASN A 51 8.76 -11.60 -7.12
CA ASN A 51 9.81 -12.60 -7.01
C ASN A 51 11.19 -11.97 -6.71
N LYS A 52 12.24 -12.79 -6.58
CA LYS A 52 13.62 -12.32 -6.33
C LYS A 52 14.07 -11.23 -7.32
N GLY A 53 13.61 -11.28 -8.57
CA GLY A 53 13.92 -10.30 -9.61
C GLY A 53 13.03 -9.05 -9.63
N GLY A 54 11.91 -9.05 -8.92
CA GLY A 54 10.88 -7.99 -9.00
C GLY A 54 10.17 -7.94 -10.35
N THR A 55 10.14 -9.04 -11.11
CA THR A 55 9.60 -9.06 -12.48
C THR A 55 8.16 -9.58 -12.56
N ALA A 56 7.70 -10.31 -11.54
CA ALA A 56 6.34 -10.83 -11.45
C ALA A 56 5.91 -10.88 -9.97
N PRO A 57 4.61 -10.75 -9.67
CA PRO A 57 4.08 -10.96 -8.32
C PRO A 57 4.51 -12.30 -7.73
N GLN A 58 4.89 -12.31 -6.45
CA GLN A 58 5.22 -13.52 -5.73
C GLN A 58 3.99 -14.04 -4.99
N LEU A 59 3.61 -15.27 -5.32
CA LEU A 59 2.73 -16.06 -4.46
C LEU A 59 3.58 -16.55 -3.27
N VAL A 60 3.26 -16.08 -2.07
CA VAL A 60 3.90 -16.54 -0.84
C VAL A 60 3.11 -17.69 -0.23
N ASP A 61 3.80 -18.58 0.49
CA ASP A 61 3.16 -19.71 1.19
C ASP A 61 2.29 -19.26 2.38
N ASP A 62 2.62 -18.09 2.96
CA ASP A 62 1.90 -17.53 4.09
C ASP A 62 1.93 -15.99 4.06
N ILE A 63 0.77 -15.37 3.85
CA ILE A 63 0.63 -13.91 3.89
C ILE A 63 0.82 -13.33 5.31
N THR A 64 0.69 -14.14 6.35
CA THR A 64 0.77 -13.68 7.76
C THR A 64 2.15 -13.78 8.37
N ASP A 65 3.16 -14.26 7.63
CA ASP A 65 4.52 -14.47 8.14
C ASP A 65 4.59 -15.36 9.40
N GLY A 66 3.73 -16.38 9.47
CA GLY A 66 3.64 -17.30 10.61
C GLY A 66 2.95 -16.72 11.84
N LEU A 67 2.37 -15.52 11.75
CA LEU A 67 1.63 -14.89 12.85
C LEU A 67 0.18 -15.39 12.95
N GLY A 68 -0.37 -15.91 11.86
CA GLY A 68 -1.71 -16.50 11.84
C GLY A 68 -1.74 -17.93 12.38
N LYS A 69 -2.95 -18.41 12.72
CA LYS A 69 -3.16 -19.80 13.18
C LYS A 69 -2.81 -20.85 12.11
N ASN A 70 -3.04 -20.50 10.85
CA ASN A 70 -2.80 -21.37 9.70
C ASN A 70 -2.01 -20.59 8.66
N LYS A 71 -1.18 -21.28 7.87
CA LYS A 71 -0.54 -20.70 6.70
C LYS A 71 -1.60 -20.39 5.64
N ILE A 72 -1.55 -19.19 5.08
CA ILE A 72 -2.49 -18.73 4.06
C ILE A 72 -1.71 -18.33 2.81
N PRO A 73 -1.67 -19.18 1.76
CA PRO A 73 -1.02 -18.82 0.51
C PRO A 73 -1.70 -17.62 -0.15
N GLY A 74 -0.91 -16.70 -0.69
CA GLY A 74 -1.48 -15.48 -1.28
C GLY A 74 -0.46 -14.46 -1.75
N TYR A 75 -0.96 -13.30 -2.15
CA TYR A 75 -0.15 -12.15 -2.55
C TYR A 75 -0.11 -11.11 -1.43
N LYS A 76 0.97 -10.33 -1.39
CA LYS A 76 1.06 -9.15 -0.53
C LYS A 76 1.15 -7.90 -1.37
N ILE A 77 0.32 -6.91 -1.07
CA ILE A 77 0.30 -5.61 -1.72
C ILE A 77 0.39 -4.51 -0.68
N GLN A 78 1.19 -3.49 -0.95
CA GLN A 78 1.11 -2.23 -0.22
C GLN A 78 0.27 -1.24 -1.02
N ILE A 79 -0.70 -0.62 -0.38
CA ILE A 79 -1.51 0.45 -0.97
C ILE A 79 -1.24 1.70 -0.16
N MET A 80 -0.90 2.78 -0.86
CA MET A 80 -0.39 3.99 -0.24
C MET A 80 -1.20 5.17 -0.74
N SER A 81 -1.87 5.85 0.19
CA SER A 81 -2.62 7.07 -0.12
C SER A 81 -1.97 8.24 0.59
N ARG A 82 -1.71 9.34 -0.13
CA ARG A 82 -0.85 10.43 0.35
C ARG A 82 -1.35 11.79 -0.07
N ALA A 83 -1.01 12.79 0.73
CA ALA A 83 -0.99 14.18 0.29
C ALA A 83 0.47 14.68 0.29
N TYR A 84 0.93 15.11 -0.89
CA TYR A 84 2.24 15.73 -1.06
C TYR A 84 2.15 17.25 -0.88
N SER A 85 3.29 17.89 -0.65
CA SER A 85 3.36 19.36 -0.72
C SER A 85 3.11 19.81 -2.16
N LEU A 86 1.96 20.44 -2.44
CA LEU A 86 1.77 21.21 -3.67
C LEU A 86 2.46 22.58 -3.63
N ALA A 87 3.20 22.92 -2.55
CA ALA A 87 3.99 24.14 -2.43
C ALA A 87 5.44 23.88 -2.89
N HIS A 88 5.71 24.24 -4.14
CA HIS A 88 6.75 23.67 -5.00
C HIS A 88 7.98 24.58 -5.24
N GLN A 89 8.27 25.62 -4.44
CA GLN A 89 9.34 26.59 -4.82
C GLN A 89 10.09 27.30 -3.70
N THR A 90 10.49 26.63 -2.62
CA THR A 90 10.92 27.40 -1.45
C THR A 90 12.34 27.18 -0.97
N ARG A 91 13.11 26.23 -1.53
CA ARG A 91 14.40 25.87 -0.92
C ARG A 91 15.73 26.11 -1.61
N ALA A 92 15.88 26.67 -2.81
CA ALA A 92 17.13 26.62 -3.60
C ALA A 92 17.82 25.22 -3.67
N PRO A 93 18.29 24.76 -4.84
CA PRO A 93 19.16 23.59 -4.90
C PRO A 93 20.37 23.76 -3.97
N ARG A 94 20.87 22.68 -3.35
CA ARG A 94 22.14 22.74 -2.62
C ARG A 94 23.24 23.18 -3.59
N GLN A 95 24.25 23.92 -3.12
CA GLN A 95 25.38 24.33 -3.97
C GLN A 95 25.93 23.11 -4.75
N GLY A 96 25.98 23.23 -6.07
CA GLY A 96 26.41 22.17 -6.98
C GLY A 96 25.31 21.23 -7.51
N GLN A 97 24.04 21.43 -7.14
CA GLN A 97 22.91 20.67 -7.69
C GLN A 97 22.15 21.51 -8.74
N THR A 98 21.95 20.94 -9.93
CA THR A 98 21.12 21.54 -11.00
C THR A 98 19.63 21.18 -10.88
N ALA A 99 19.30 20.24 -9.99
CA ALA A 99 17.95 19.79 -9.70
C ALA A 99 17.73 19.67 -8.18
N TRP A 100 16.47 19.80 -7.76
CA TRP A 100 16.06 19.67 -6.37
C TRP A 100 16.19 18.22 -5.87
N SER A 101 16.73 18.01 -4.67
CA SER A 101 16.75 16.68 -4.04
C SER A 101 15.36 16.30 -3.51
N ASP A 102 14.71 15.34 -4.17
CA ASP A 102 13.41 14.67 -3.87
C ASP A 102 12.29 15.54 -3.25
N ASN A 103 11.36 15.99 -4.11
CA ASN A 103 10.26 16.91 -3.80
C ASN A 103 8.98 16.23 -3.31
N ARG A 104 9.01 14.97 -2.85
CA ARG A 104 7.82 14.19 -2.46
C ARG A 104 7.60 14.14 -0.95
N HIS A 105 7.69 15.27 -0.26
CA HIS A 105 7.43 15.29 1.19
C HIS A 105 5.97 14.93 1.49
N ILE A 106 5.78 13.79 2.16
CA ILE A 106 4.46 13.29 2.59
C ILE A 106 4.07 14.05 3.87
N HIS A 107 3.01 14.86 3.80
CA HIS A 107 2.49 15.57 4.98
C HIS A 107 1.56 14.70 5.80
N ARG A 108 0.76 13.89 5.11
CA ARG A 108 -0.21 12.98 5.68
C ARG A 108 -0.49 11.87 4.70
N GLY A 109 -0.95 10.74 5.23
CA GLY A 109 -1.31 9.60 4.43
C GLY A 109 -1.26 8.31 5.21
N SER A 110 -1.64 7.24 4.52
CA SER A 110 -1.58 5.88 5.03
C SER A 110 -0.82 4.98 4.07
N LYS A 111 -0.19 3.96 4.63
CA LYS A 111 0.37 2.83 3.90
C LYS A 111 -0.18 1.56 4.51
N LEU A 112 -1.05 0.92 3.77
CA LEU A 112 -1.64 -0.37 4.11
C LEU A 112 -0.70 -1.46 3.59
N LEU A 113 -0.41 -2.47 4.40
CA LEU A 113 0.09 -3.76 3.93
C LEU A 113 -1.09 -4.72 3.97
N VAL A 114 -1.41 -5.30 2.82
CA VAL A 114 -2.58 -6.15 2.62
C VAL A 114 -2.12 -7.52 2.15
N GLY A 115 -2.65 -8.55 2.77
CA GLY A 115 -2.52 -9.94 2.32
C GLY A 115 -3.79 -10.36 1.62
N ILE A 116 -3.66 -10.89 0.40
CA ILE A 116 -4.79 -11.36 -0.41
C ILE A 116 -4.61 -12.87 -0.61
N PRO A 117 -5.42 -13.71 0.06
CA PRO A 117 -5.36 -15.15 -0.12
C PRO A 117 -5.61 -15.55 -1.58
N VAL A 118 -5.12 -16.72 -1.95
CA VAL A 118 -5.47 -17.37 -3.22
C VAL A 118 -6.31 -18.61 -2.95
N LYS A 119 -7.47 -18.69 -3.60
CA LYS A 119 -8.37 -19.85 -3.57
C LYS A 119 -8.72 -20.24 -5.00
N GLY A 120 -8.56 -21.53 -5.34
CA GLY A 120 -8.84 -22.01 -6.70
C GLY A 120 -8.03 -21.32 -7.80
N GLY A 121 -6.81 -20.85 -7.48
CA GLY A 121 -5.94 -20.13 -8.42
C GLY A 121 -6.29 -18.65 -8.62
N GLN A 122 -7.29 -18.13 -7.93
CA GLN A 122 -7.72 -16.73 -8.03
C GLN A 122 -7.53 -15.98 -6.71
N MET A 123 -7.37 -14.66 -6.79
CA MET A 123 -7.33 -13.78 -5.62
C MET A 123 -8.69 -13.78 -4.92
N ASP A 124 -8.70 -14.08 -3.62
CA ASP A 124 -9.87 -13.99 -2.76
C ASP A 124 -9.89 -12.64 -2.04
N LEU A 125 -10.55 -11.64 -2.64
CA LEU A 125 -10.67 -10.31 -2.05
C LEU A 125 -11.52 -10.29 -0.78
N ALA A 126 -12.50 -11.18 -0.65
CA ALA A 126 -13.34 -11.29 0.54
C ALA A 126 -12.56 -11.84 1.74
N GLY A 127 -11.54 -12.68 1.48
CA GLY A 127 -10.60 -13.19 2.47
C GLY A 127 -9.40 -12.28 2.77
N ALA A 128 -9.30 -11.10 2.14
CA ALA A 128 -8.15 -10.22 2.31
C ALA A 128 -8.00 -9.71 3.76
N GLN A 129 -6.76 -9.55 4.22
CA GLN A 129 -6.42 -9.17 5.59
C GLN A 129 -5.55 -7.92 5.63
N LEU A 130 -5.81 -7.05 6.61
CA LEU A 130 -4.88 -5.98 6.95
C LEU A 130 -3.72 -6.58 7.73
N LEU A 131 -2.54 -6.59 7.13
CA LEU A 131 -1.32 -7.09 7.75
C LEU A 131 -0.53 -5.99 8.45
N GLY A 132 -0.79 -4.72 8.12
CA GLY A 132 -0.14 -3.58 8.75
C GLY A 132 -0.70 -2.27 8.22
N MET A 133 -0.61 -1.21 9.03
CA MET A 133 -1.02 0.13 8.62
C MET A 133 -0.09 1.17 9.25
N ALA A 134 0.67 1.86 8.41
CA ALA A 134 1.39 3.06 8.79
C ALA A 134 0.55 4.29 8.51
N VAL A 135 0.57 5.27 9.43
CA VAL A 135 -0.19 6.51 9.33
C VAL A 135 0.73 7.68 9.62
N ILE A 136 0.72 8.67 8.73
CA ILE A 136 1.33 9.98 8.95
C ILE A 136 0.19 10.99 9.04
N SER A 137 0.21 11.83 10.08
CA SER A 137 -0.78 12.89 10.27
C SER A 137 -0.12 14.21 10.61
N ASP A 138 -0.57 15.25 9.94
CA ASP A 138 -0.25 16.65 10.21
C ASP A 138 -1.31 17.34 11.09
N ALA A 139 -2.29 16.61 11.64
CA ALA A 139 -3.40 17.20 12.41
C ALA A 139 -2.96 18.01 13.65
N ALA A 140 -1.81 17.67 14.25
CA ALA A 140 -1.23 18.37 15.39
C ALA A 140 -0.19 19.44 14.98
N VAL A 141 0.03 19.63 13.68
CA VAL A 141 0.87 20.71 13.17
C VAL A 141 0.05 22.01 13.28
N PRO A 142 0.56 23.04 13.96
CA PRO A 142 -0.13 24.32 14.02
C PRO A 142 -0.36 24.91 12.61
N ASP A 143 -1.56 25.47 12.38
CA ASP A 143 -1.93 26.10 11.11
C ASP A 143 -1.39 27.55 11.02
N ASN A 144 -0.22 27.80 11.60
CA ASN A 144 0.45 29.09 11.58
C ASN A 144 1.49 29.19 10.47
N PHE A 145 1.42 28.28 9.50
CA PHE A 145 2.31 28.26 8.34
C PHE A 145 2.08 29.52 7.49
N LYS A 146 3.12 30.33 7.35
CA LYS A 146 3.11 31.53 6.52
C LYS A 146 3.68 31.22 5.14
N ALA A 147 3.33 32.02 4.14
CA ALA A 147 3.89 31.91 2.79
C ALA A 147 5.43 32.05 2.77
N GLU A 148 5.99 32.77 3.74
CA GLU A 148 7.43 32.98 3.95
C GLU A 148 8.12 31.79 4.66
N ASP A 149 7.35 30.93 5.35
CA ASP A 149 7.85 29.67 5.86
C ASP A 149 8.08 28.77 4.65
N LYS A 150 9.33 28.64 4.24
CA LYS A 150 9.69 27.92 3.02
C LYS A 150 9.10 26.49 3.01
N ILE A 151 8.91 25.81 4.15
CA ILE A 151 8.42 24.42 4.15
C ILE A 151 7.29 24.25 5.15
N ARG A 152 6.14 23.74 4.69
CA ARG A 152 5.09 23.28 5.60
C ARG A 152 5.65 22.21 6.52
N PRO A 153 5.40 22.26 7.84
CA PRO A 153 5.86 21.21 8.72
C PRO A 153 5.31 19.85 8.26
N ARG A 154 6.15 18.81 8.41
CA ARG A 154 5.76 17.45 8.06
C ARG A 154 4.83 16.90 9.13
N GLY A 155 3.91 16.03 8.73
CA GLY A 155 3.16 15.23 9.69
C GLY A 155 4.07 14.26 10.45
N LYS A 156 3.55 13.77 11.56
CA LYS A 156 4.22 12.79 12.41
C LYS A 156 3.72 11.39 12.07
N GLN A 157 4.64 10.43 12.08
CA GLN A 157 4.30 9.01 12.04
C GLN A 157 3.59 8.65 13.36
N LEU A 158 2.36 8.15 13.25
CA LEU A 158 1.56 7.76 14.42
C LEU A 158 1.83 6.31 14.81
N ALA A 159 1.94 5.41 13.83
CA ALA A 159 2.30 4.01 14.03
C ALA A 159 3.83 3.87 14.21
N THR A 160 4.37 4.36 15.33
CA THR A 160 5.78 4.17 15.71
C THR A 160 6.02 2.75 16.22
N ARG A 161 7.24 2.45 16.68
CA ARG A 161 7.57 1.14 17.25
C ARG A 161 6.94 0.97 18.64
N GLU A 162 6.78 2.05 19.37
CA GLU A 162 6.25 2.11 20.74
C GLU A 162 4.73 2.20 20.79
N ALA A 163 4.10 2.63 19.68
CA ALA A 163 2.66 2.76 19.58
C ALA A 163 1.94 1.41 19.80
N LYS A 164 0.85 1.45 20.55
CA LYS A 164 -0.10 0.34 20.70
C LYS A 164 -1.00 0.30 19.48
N ILE A 165 -0.94 -0.80 18.74
CA ILE A 165 -1.71 -0.99 17.50
C ILE A 165 -2.64 -2.17 17.67
N SER A 166 -3.93 -2.00 17.35
CA SER A 166 -4.93 -3.07 17.47
C SER A 166 -6.10 -2.87 16.51
N SER A 167 -7.05 -3.82 16.54
CA SER A 167 -8.36 -3.69 15.90
C SER A 167 -8.29 -3.42 14.39
N GLY A 168 -7.31 -4.02 13.71
CA GLY A 168 -7.15 -3.92 12.26
C GLY A 168 -8.37 -4.48 11.52
N LYS A 169 -8.93 -3.68 10.61
CA LYS A 169 -10.03 -4.09 9.73
C LYS A 169 -9.72 -3.70 8.30
N LEU A 170 -10.17 -4.53 7.35
CA LEU A 170 -10.06 -4.28 5.93
C LEU A 170 -11.31 -4.80 5.22
N LYS A 171 -11.77 -4.04 4.25
CA LYS A 171 -12.74 -4.46 3.24
C LYS A 171 -12.23 -4.00 1.88
N ILE A 172 -12.08 -4.92 0.94
CA ILE A 172 -11.79 -4.59 -0.47
C ILE A 172 -13.05 -4.92 -1.26
N GLU A 173 -13.62 -3.92 -1.91
CA GLU A 173 -14.79 -4.10 -2.78
C GLU A 173 -14.36 -4.39 -4.23
N ARG A 174 -13.25 -3.77 -4.66
CA ARG A 174 -12.71 -3.96 -6.01
C ARG A 174 -11.21 -3.73 -6.01
N LEU A 175 -10.47 -4.58 -6.70
CA LEU A 175 -9.06 -4.41 -6.99
C LEU A 175 -8.83 -4.82 -8.44
N VAL A 176 -8.22 -3.93 -9.22
CA VAL A 176 -7.80 -4.20 -10.60
C VAL A 176 -6.33 -3.83 -10.68
N LEU A 177 -5.46 -4.78 -11.00
CA LEU A 177 -4.05 -4.49 -11.23
C LEU A 177 -3.87 -3.89 -12.64
N PRO A 178 -2.86 -3.03 -12.86
CA PRO A 178 -2.47 -2.63 -14.21
C PRO A 178 -2.07 -3.84 -15.07
N ASP A 179 -2.00 -3.66 -16.38
CA ASP A 179 -1.43 -4.68 -17.26
C ASP A 179 0.10 -4.72 -17.10
N MET A 180 0.54 -5.45 -16.08
CA MET A 180 1.95 -5.61 -15.77
C MET A 180 2.71 -6.39 -16.86
N ALA A 181 2.01 -7.15 -17.72
CA ALA A 181 2.65 -7.92 -18.78
C ALA A 181 3.12 -7.02 -19.93
N SER A 182 2.37 -5.96 -20.25
CA SER A 182 2.81 -4.91 -21.17
C SER A 182 3.74 -3.88 -20.53
N GLY A 183 3.92 -3.96 -19.21
CA GLY A 183 4.84 -3.11 -18.44
C GLY A 183 4.20 -1.83 -17.89
N GLU A 184 2.86 -1.74 -17.87
CA GLU A 184 2.14 -0.61 -17.27
C GLU A 184 2.57 -0.36 -15.82
N LYS A 185 2.78 0.91 -15.48
CA LYS A 185 3.16 1.40 -14.15
C LYS A 185 2.11 2.31 -13.54
N SER A 186 0.96 2.45 -14.17
CA SER A 186 -0.18 3.25 -13.73
C SER A 186 -1.44 2.66 -14.34
N GLY A 187 -2.61 3.02 -13.81
CA GLY A 187 -3.87 2.41 -14.22
C GLY A 187 -4.34 1.32 -13.24
N GLY A 188 -5.35 0.53 -13.64
CA GLY A 188 -6.09 -0.28 -12.67
C GLY A 188 -6.68 0.59 -11.55
N GLY A 189 -6.83 0.03 -10.35
CA GLY A 189 -7.24 0.79 -9.16
C GLY A 189 -7.78 -0.07 -8.03
N VAL A 190 -8.23 0.61 -6.97
CA VAL A 190 -8.80 -0.04 -5.80
C VAL A 190 -9.97 0.73 -5.21
N LYS A 191 -10.96 -0.02 -4.72
CA LYS A 191 -12.04 0.44 -3.84
C LYS A 191 -11.95 -0.34 -2.53
N LEU A 192 -11.54 0.32 -1.45
CA LEU A 192 -11.36 -0.30 -0.14
C LEU A 192 -11.68 0.65 1.01
N SER A 193 -11.91 0.06 2.18
CA SER A 193 -11.88 0.72 3.48
C SER A 193 -10.99 -0.07 4.43
N ALA A 194 -10.14 0.62 5.18
CA ALA A 194 -9.28 0.02 6.19
C ALA A 194 -9.28 0.85 7.47
N SER A 195 -9.14 0.21 8.62
CA SER A 195 -8.98 0.93 9.88
C SER A 195 -8.08 0.20 10.87
N VAL A 196 -7.53 0.96 11.79
CA VAL A 196 -6.69 0.49 12.89
C VAL A 196 -6.86 1.44 14.08
N VAL A 197 -6.70 0.93 15.29
CA VAL A 197 -6.57 1.76 16.50
C VAL A 197 -5.09 1.92 16.83
N ILE A 198 -4.64 3.15 16.96
CA ILE A 198 -3.26 3.53 17.30
C ILE A 198 -3.31 4.38 18.56
N ASP A 199 -2.73 3.90 19.66
CA ASP A 199 -2.73 4.57 20.97
C ASP A 199 -4.13 5.04 21.41
N GLY A 200 -5.14 4.20 21.17
CA GLY A 200 -6.54 4.48 21.50
C GLY A 200 -7.28 5.36 20.48
N GLN A 201 -6.60 5.89 19.46
CA GLN A 201 -7.21 6.67 18.40
C GLN A 201 -7.47 5.83 17.15
N THR A 202 -8.70 5.87 16.65
CA THR A 202 -9.04 5.22 15.38
C THR A 202 -8.47 6.01 14.20
N ALA A 203 -7.72 5.33 13.34
CA ALA A 203 -7.35 5.79 12.01
C ALA A 203 -8.14 5.00 10.96
N VAL A 204 -8.76 5.69 10.00
CA VAL A 204 -9.55 5.10 8.92
C VAL A 204 -9.01 5.58 7.59
N THR A 205 -8.92 4.71 6.59
CA THR A 205 -8.56 5.04 5.22
C THR A 205 -9.62 4.50 4.29
N ASP A 206 -10.19 5.38 3.47
CA ASP A 206 -11.12 5.03 2.40
C ASP A 206 -10.53 5.45 1.06
N VAL A 207 -10.51 4.51 0.12
CA VAL A 207 -9.98 4.71 -1.22
C VAL A 207 -10.99 4.20 -2.23
N ASN A 208 -11.29 5.01 -3.24
CA ASN A 208 -11.93 4.61 -4.49
C ASN A 208 -11.23 5.41 -5.59
N SER A 209 -10.15 4.84 -6.13
CA SER A 209 -9.25 5.56 -7.04
C SER A 209 -8.42 4.60 -7.89
N THR A 210 -8.01 5.07 -9.06
CA THR A 210 -6.98 4.43 -9.88
C THR A 210 -5.60 4.51 -9.21
N PHE A 211 -4.67 3.64 -9.62
CA PHE A 211 -3.28 3.80 -9.20
C PHE A 211 -2.57 4.80 -10.10
N THR A 212 -2.03 5.86 -9.50
CA THR A 212 -1.15 6.82 -10.19
C THR A 212 0.22 6.20 -10.49
N GLU A 213 0.67 5.33 -9.59
CA GLU A 213 1.91 4.56 -9.71
C GLU A 213 1.69 3.15 -9.16
N PHE A 214 2.22 2.16 -9.87
CA PHE A 214 2.21 0.76 -9.50
C PHE A 214 3.58 0.12 -9.78
N ASP A 215 4.16 -0.51 -8.76
CA ASP A 215 5.43 -1.23 -8.90
C ASP A 215 5.39 -2.68 -8.38
N THR A 216 6.31 -3.48 -8.91
CA THR A 216 6.59 -4.83 -8.42
C THR A 216 7.87 -4.76 -7.62
N ALA A 217 7.76 -4.94 -6.31
CA ALA A 217 8.90 -4.91 -5.42
C ALA A 217 9.72 -6.20 -5.55
N LYS A 218 11.03 -6.15 -5.26
CA LYS A 218 11.84 -7.38 -5.13
C LYS A 218 11.37 -8.22 -3.94
N GLY A 219 11.57 -9.53 -3.99
CA GLY A 219 11.11 -10.47 -2.95
C GLY A 219 11.68 -10.23 -1.54
N ASP A 220 12.78 -9.51 -1.41
CA ASP A 220 13.40 -9.10 -0.14
C ASP A 220 13.06 -7.65 0.26
N ALA A 221 12.09 -7.03 -0.42
CA ALA A 221 11.76 -5.63 -0.19
C ALA A 221 11.26 -5.36 1.24
N ARG A 222 11.90 -4.38 1.89
CA ARG A 222 11.51 -3.89 3.21
C ARG A 222 10.04 -3.45 3.24
N GLY A 223 9.34 -3.79 4.31
CA GLY A 223 7.97 -3.34 4.59
C GLY A 223 6.86 -4.33 4.20
N PHE A 224 7.20 -5.49 3.64
CA PHE A 224 6.23 -6.58 3.37
C PHE A 224 6.10 -7.60 4.51
N ALA A 225 6.69 -7.32 5.66
CA ALA A 225 6.49 -8.08 6.89
C ALA A 225 5.22 -7.62 7.60
N ALA A 226 4.39 -8.57 7.99
CA ALA A 226 3.18 -8.35 8.78
C ALA A 226 3.53 -7.76 10.16
N ASP A 227 2.71 -6.83 10.61
CA ASP A 227 2.83 -6.21 11.93
C ASP A 227 2.23 -7.14 12.98
N LYS A 228 3.10 -7.79 13.75
CA LYS A 228 2.71 -8.71 14.84
C LYS A 228 1.69 -8.15 15.82
N ARG A 229 1.58 -6.81 15.97
CA ARG A 229 0.62 -6.18 16.87
C ARG A 229 -0.83 -6.39 16.44
N LEU A 230 -1.07 -6.64 15.15
CA LEU A 230 -2.41 -6.93 14.61
C LEU A 230 -2.85 -8.39 14.77
N PHE A 231 -1.97 -9.26 15.26
CA PHE A 231 -2.20 -10.71 15.39
C PHE A 231 -2.19 -11.18 16.85
N GLN A 232 -2.30 -10.24 17.81
CA GLN A 232 -2.33 -10.51 19.25
C GLN A 232 -3.76 -10.75 19.75
#